data_AF-A0A1A8H5Q9-F1
#
_entry.id   AF-A0A1A8H5Q9-F1
#
_cell.length_a   1.000
_cell.length_b   1.000
_cell.length_c   1.000
_cell.angle_alpha   90.00
_cell.angle_beta   90.00
_cell.angle_gamma   90.00
#
_symmetry.space_group_name_H-M   'P 1'
#
loop_
_entity.id
_entity.type
_entity.pdbx_description
1 polymer ?
#
loop_
_entity_poly.entity_id
_entity_poly.type
_entity_poly.pdbx_seq_one_letter_code
_entity_poly.pdbx_strand_id
1 'polypeptide(L)'
;STENWINKYDSAGMQVWIEVQKNSVPKVHKIKCRMNIKDVSAATMYDVIHDGEYRKRWDPNVLESFDIARLSDNADVGYYSWLCPKPIKNRDVVT
;
A
#
# COMPACT_ATOMS: atom_id res chain seq x y z
N SER A 1 18.08 -10.83 2.35
CA SER A 1 17.80 -12.10 3.05
C SER A 1 16.30 -12.38 2.99
N THR A 2 15.88 -13.59 2.62
CA THR A 2 14.48 -14.08 2.67
C THR A 2 14.15 -14.73 4.01
N GLU A 3 15.08 -14.68 4.96
CA GLU A 3 14.92 -15.22 6.30
C GLU A 3 13.67 -14.61 6.96
N ASN A 4 12.81 -15.49 7.47
CA ASN A 4 11.51 -15.17 8.07
C ASN A 4 10.41 -14.67 7.10
N TRP A 5 10.55 -14.80 5.77
CA TRP A 5 9.48 -14.49 4.82
C TRP A 5 9.01 -15.75 4.09
N ILE A 6 7.70 -16.00 4.07
CA ILE A 6 7.09 -17.08 3.29
C ILE A 6 6.34 -16.48 2.11
N ASN A 7 6.62 -16.97 0.90
CA ASN A 7 5.84 -16.67 -0.29
C ASN A 7 4.49 -17.38 -0.22
N LYS A 8 3.39 -16.64 -0.36
CA LYS A 8 2.02 -17.15 -0.37
C LYS A 8 1.36 -17.08 -1.75
N TYR A 9 1.95 -16.34 -2.69
CA TYR A 9 1.44 -16.18 -4.03
C TYR A 9 2.60 -15.84 -4.97
N ASP A 10 2.73 -16.58 -6.06
CA ASP A 10 3.72 -16.33 -7.10
C ASP A 10 3.12 -16.67 -8.47
N SER A 11 2.72 -15.64 -9.20
CA SER A 11 2.14 -15.81 -10.54
C SER A 11 2.25 -14.53 -11.36
N ALA A 12 2.39 -14.67 -12.67
CA ALA A 12 2.40 -13.55 -13.64
C ALA A 12 3.37 -12.40 -13.29
N GLY A 13 4.51 -12.70 -12.67
CA GLY A 13 5.49 -11.68 -12.26
C GLY A 13 5.11 -10.90 -11.00
N MET A 14 4.08 -11.34 -10.27
CA MET A 14 3.65 -10.83 -8.98
C MET A 14 3.95 -11.84 -7.88
N GLN A 15 4.50 -11.36 -6.77
CA GLN A 15 4.80 -12.17 -5.59
C GLN A 15 4.23 -11.51 -4.33
N VAL A 16 3.64 -12.30 -3.43
CA VAL A 16 3.16 -11.86 -2.12
C VAL A 16 3.81 -12.69 -1.02
N TRP A 17 4.44 -12.01 -0.08
CA TRP A 17 5.19 -12.61 1.02
C TRP A 17 4.61 -12.16 2.36
N ILE A 18 4.60 -13.07 3.33
CA ILE A 18 4.18 -12.81 4.70
C ILE A 18 5.35 -13.10 5.64
N GLU A 19 5.59 -12.20 6.59
CA GLU A 19 6.60 -12.42 7.63
C GLU A 19 6.13 -13.47 8.63
N VAL A 20 7.01 -14.41 8.96
CA VAL A 20 6.79 -15.47 9.96
C VAL A 20 7.45 -15.06 11.26
N GLN A 21 6.68 -15.02 12.33
CA GLN A 21 7.20 -14.83 13.68
C GLN A 21 7.34 -16.18 14.38
N LYS A 22 8.49 -16.40 15.03
CA LYS A 22 8.86 -17.70 15.62
C LYS A 22 8.01 -18.08 16.84
N ASN A 23 7.46 -17.11 17.58
CA ASN A 23 6.96 -17.33 18.94
C ASN A 23 5.45 -17.07 19.14
N SER A 24 4.73 -16.55 18.14
CA SER A 24 3.27 -16.39 18.19
C SER A 24 2.70 -15.99 16.82
N VAL A 25 1.40 -16.24 16.61
CA VAL A 25 0.67 -15.65 15.48
C VAL A 25 0.50 -14.16 15.78
N PRO A 26 1.06 -13.24 14.96
CA PRO A 26 0.95 -11.83 15.24
C PRO A 26 -0.46 -11.34 14.97
N LYS A 27 -0.92 -10.35 15.76
CA LYS A 27 -2.20 -9.66 15.51
C LYS A 27 -2.17 -8.80 14.23
N VAL A 28 -0.97 -8.39 13.82
CA VAL A 28 -0.72 -7.62 12.61
C VAL A 28 0.36 -8.32 11.79
N HIS A 29 0.00 -8.77 10.60
CA HIS A 29 0.92 -9.43 9.69
C HIS A 29 1.65 -8.41 8.84
N LYS A 30 2.98 -8.51 8.74
CA LYS A 30 3.73 -7.75 7.73
C LYS A 30 3.59 -8.44 6.38
N ILE A 31 3.22 -7.66 5.37
CA ILE A 31 3.01 -8.10 4.00
C ILE A 31 4.05 -7.41 3.11
N LYS A 32 4.65 -8.16 2.19
CA LYS A 32 5.55 -7.64 1.17
C LYS A 32 5.07 -8.10 -0.20
N CYS A 33 4.82 -7.15 -1.08
CA CYS A 33 4.43 -7.41 -2.46
C CYS A 33 5.59 -7.04 -3.38
N ARG A 34 5.82 -7.84 -4.43
CA ARG A 34 6.76 -7.54 -5.51
C ARG A 34 6.05 -7.75 -6.83
N MET A 35 6.19 -6.81 -7.75
CA MET A 35 5.65 -6.91 -9.10
C MET A 35 6.74 -6.51 -10.09
N ASN A 36 6.81 -7.22 -11.22
CA ASN A 36 7.68 -6.87 -12.32
C ASN A 36 6.87 -6.18 -13.43
N ILE A 37 7.14 -4.89 -13.66
CA ILE A 37 6.48 -4.07 -14.70
C ILE A 37 7.53 -3.76 -15.76
N LYS A 38 7.25 -4.06 -17.03
CA LYS A 38 8.25 -4.02 -18.13
C LYS A 38 8.09 -2.82 -19.06
N ASP A 39 6.92 -2.23 -19.06
CA ASP A 39 6.42 -1.26 -20.03
C ASP A 39 6.22 0.15 -19.42
N VAL A 40 6.51 0.30 -18.13
CA VAL A 40 6.40 1.57 -17.39
C VAL A 40 7.72 1.87 -16.71
N SER A 41 8.17 3.13 -16.80
CA SER A 41 9.39 3.59 -16.15
C SER A 41 9.23 3.67 -14.63
N ALA A 42 10.34 3.58 -13.90
CA ALA A 42 10.33 3.76 -12.44
C ALA A 42 9.84 5.16 -12.03
N ALA A 43 10.19 6.20 -12.81
CA ALA A 43 9.74 7.57 -12.55
C ALA A 43 8.21 7.69 -12.68
N THR A 44 7.63 7.14 -13.75
CA THR A 44 6.18 7.14 -13.95
C THR A 44 5.45 6.39 -12.83
N MET A 45 5.99 5.26 -12.36
CA MET A 45 5.41 4.55 -11.22
C MET A 45 5.48 5.36 -9.93
N TYR A 46 6.59 6.07 -9.71
CA TYR A 46 6.76 6.96 -8.56
C TYR A 46 5.70 8.07 -8.58
N ASP A 47 5.52 8.75 -9.72
CA ASP A 47 4.53 9.82 -9.87
C ASP A 47 3.09 9.33 -9.62
N VAL A 48 2.71 8.18 -10.19
CA VAL A 48 1.36 7.60 -10.02
C VAL A 48 1.02 7.28 -8.56
N ILE A 49 2.01 6.86 -7.76
CA ILE A 49 1.80 6.52 -6.34
C ILE A 49 1.69 7.79 -5.48
N HIS A 50 2.42 8.85 -5.84
CA HIS A 50 2.45 10.10 -5.08
C HIS A 50 1.37 11.11 -5.51
N ASP A 51 0.76 10.96 -6.68
CA ASP A 51 -0.34 11.81 -7.13
C ASP A 51 -1.65 11.48 -6.39
N GLY A 52 -1.96 12.27 -5.36
CA GLY A 52 -3.17 12.13 -4.55
C GLY A 52 -4.47 12.36 -5.33
N GLU A 53 -4.47 13.22 -6.36
CA GLU A 53 -5.65 13.44 -7.19
C GLU A 53 -5.90 12.27 -8.14
N TYR A 54 -4.83 11.75 -8.75
CA TYR A 54 -4.92 10.58 -9.63
C TYR A 54 -5.24 9.29 -8.86
N ARG A 55 -4.96 9.21 -7.56
CA ARG A 55 -5.36 8.07 -6.71
C ARG A 55 -6.85 7.75 -6.81
N LYS A 56 -7.71 8.78 -6.92
CA LYS A 56 -9.17 8.64 -7.10
C LYS A 56 -9.55 7.91 -8.40
N ARG A 57 -8.63 7.79 -9.36
CA ARG A 57 -8.85 7.09 -10.64
C ARG A 57 -8.58 5.60 -10.57
N TRP A 58 -7.59 5.17 -9.77
CA TRP A 58 -7.13 3.79 -9.78
C TRP A 58 -7.42 3.03 -8.49
N ASP A 59 -7.63 3.70 -7.36
CA ASP A 59 -8.05 3.05 -6.12
C ASP A 59 -9.59 3.05 -6.01
N PRO A 60 -10.25 1.89 -6.20
CA PRO A 60 -11.71 1.80 -6.14
C PRO A 60 -12.26 1.91 -4.71
N ASN A 61 -11.42 1.85 -3.69
CA ASN A 61 -11.84 1.87 -2.30
C ASN A 61 -11.70 3.25 -1.66
N VAL A 62 -11.06 4.22 -2.31
CA VAL A 62 -10.97 5.60 -1.82
C VAL A 62 -12.36 6.16 -1.56
N LEU A 63 -12.54 6.72 -0.36
CA LEU A 63 -13.67 7.58 -0.03
C LEU A 63 -13.25 9.06 -0.11
N GLU A 64 -12.18 9.42 0.58
CA GLU A 64 -11.65 10.78 0.63
C GLU A 64 -10.13 10.74 0.80
N SER A 65 -9.43 11.67 0.14
CA SER A 65 -7.99 11.85 0.31
C SER A 65 -7.59 13.28 -0.04
N PHE A 66 -6.78 13.90 0.81
CA PHE A 66 -6.24 15.26 0.63
C PHE A 66 -5.02 15.49 1.53
N ASP A 67 -4.17 16.43 1.13
CA ASP A 67 -3.03 16.87 1.93
C ASP A 67 -3.51 17.81 3.05
N ILE A 68 -3.03 17.58 4.27
CA ILE A 68 -3.32 18.41 5.44
C ILE A 68 -2.30 19.55 5.55
N ALA A 69 -1.01 19.22 5.47
CA ALA A 69 0.06 20.20 5.61
C ALA A 69 1.36 19.72 4.93
N ARG A 70 2.14 20.66 4.41
CA ARG A 70 3.48 20.40 3.88
C ARG A 70 4.54 20.68 4.95
N LEU A 71 5.46 19.74 5.16
CA LEU A 71 6.57 19.87 6.12
C LEU A 71 7.86 20.31 5.43
N SER A 72 8.14 19.78 4.23
CA SER A 72 9.31 20.11 3.42
C SER A 72 9.02 19.90 1.93
N ASP A 73 10.05 19.99 1.09
CA ASP A 73 9.91 19.67 -0.34
C ASP A 73 9.57 18.21 -0.63
N ASN A 74 9.79 17.31 0.33
CA ASN A 74 9.66 15.87 0.18
C ASN A 74 8.97 15.18 1.37
N ALA A 75 8.27 15.96 2.20
CA ALA A 75 7.50 15.45 3.32
C ALA A 75 6.25 16.29 3.55
N ASP A 76 5.13 15.62 3.75
CA ASP A 76 3.82 16.18 4.03
C ASP A 76 3.10 15.33 5.09
N VAL A 77 1.94 15.81 5.50
CA VAL A 77 0.97 15.09 6.32
C VAL A 77 -0.32 15.01 5.52
N GLY A 78 -0.87 13.81 5.35
CA GLY A 78 -2.03 13.55 4.51
C GLY A 78 -3.16 12.83 5.23
N TYR A 79 -4.40 13.03 4.75
CA TYR A 79 -5.58 12.26 5.14
C TYR A 79 -5.98 11.26 4.05
N TYR A 80 -6.42 10.07 4.46
CA TYR A 80 -6.94 9.05 3.56
C TYR A 80 -8.02 8.20 4.25
N SER A 81 -9.18 8.02 3.61
CA SER A 81 -10.24 7.12 4.07
C SER A 81 -10.70 6.15 2.98
N TRP A 82 -11.13 4.95 3.38
CA TRP A 82 -11.49 3.87 2.46
C TRP A 82 -12.68 3.01 2.88
N LEU A 83 -13.32 2.42 1.87
CA LEU A 83 -14.39 1.44 2.00
C LEU A 83 -13.87 0.12 2.59
N CYS A 84 -14.62 -0.44 3.54
CA CYS A 84 -14.36 -1.78 4.06
C CYS A 84 -15.51 -2.74 3.73
N PRO A 85 -15.23 -4.04 3.57
CA PRO A 85 -16.28 -5.03 3.35
C PRO A 85 -17.20 -5.12 4.57
N LYS A 86 -18.51 -5.18 4.33
CA LYS A 86 -19.51 -5.33 5.40
C LYS A 86 -19.26 -6.64 6.18
N PRO A 87 -19.43 -6.65 7.51
CA PRO A 87 -20.01 -5.60 8.36
C PRO A 87 -19.00 -4.58 8.92
N ILE A 88 -17.75 -4.58 8.44
CA ILE A 88 -16.70 -3.72 8.98
C ILE A 88 -17.00 -2.27 8.58
N LYS A 89 -16.93 -1.36 9.56
CA LYS A 89 -17.03 0.08 9.29
C LYS A 89 -15.82 0.53 8.48
N ASN A 90 -16.05 1.47 7.56
CA ASN A 90 -14.99 2.17 6.83
C ASN A 90 -13.93 2.74 7.77
N ARG A 91 -12.72 2.91 7.25
CA ARG A 91 -11.53 3.31 8.02
C ARG A 91 -10.86 4.50 7.40
N ASP A 92 -10.06 5.18 8.20
CA ASP A 92 -9.25 6.32 7.81
C ASP A 92 -7.88 6.31 8.52
N VAL A 93 -6.96 7.08 7.98
CA VAL A 93 -5.61 7.30 8.51
C VAL A 93 -5.15 8.74 8.29
N VAL A 94 -4.27 9.18 9.19
CA VAL A 94 -3.38 10.33 8.99
C VAL A 94 -1.95 9.79 8.95
N THR A 95 -1.20 10.17 7.93
CA THR A 95 0.18 9.73 7.71
C THR A 95 1.11 10.91 7.57
#